data_AF-A0A832V888-F1
#
_entry.id   AF-A0A832V888-F1
#
_cell.length_a   1.000
_cell.length_b   1.000
_cell.length_c   1.000
_cell.angle_alpha   90.00
_cell.angle_beta   90.00
_cell.angle_gamma   90.00
#
_symmetry.space_group_name_H-M   'P 1'
#
loop_
_entity.id
_entity.type
_entity.pdbx_description
1 polymer ?
#
loop_
_entity_poly.entity_id
_entity_poly.type
_entity_poly.pdbx_seq_one_letter_code
_entity_poly.pdbx_strand_id
1 'polypeptide(L)'
;LADRGDGFGKAGIVFCGKGVEKMNYPYGFLAPFVMVGQQQACQEAGAPIWLLYEVLLWAAIINFGVGVVNLLPIKPLDGGLMLEAVVKKVVKDAVIVRKTVLAVSLVFFFLLLINFIGPHIRNLIT
;
A
#
# COMPACT_ATOMS: atom_id res chain seq x y z
N LEU A 1 -44.63 -26.50 13.07
CA LEU A 1 -43.61 -27.01 12.14
C LEU A 1 -43.21 -25.83 11.24
N ALA A 2 -42.06 -25.19 11.32
CA ALA A 2 -40.89 -25.33 12.17
C ALA A 2 -40.22 -23.94 12.22
N ASP A 3 -39.55 -23.73 13.34
CA ASP A 3 -38.62 -22.69 13.72
C ASP A 3 -37.68 -22.20 12.60
N ARG A 4 -37.53 -20.87 12.43
CA ARG A 4 -36.41 -20.27 11.68
C ARG A 4 -35.95 -18.99 12.36
N GLY A 5 -34.88 -19.13 13.14
CA GLY A 5 -34.30 -18.10 13.99
C GLY A 5 -33.89 -16.81 13.29
N ASP A 6 -34.58 -15.73 13.60
CA ASP A 6 -34.37 -14.38 13.09
C ASP A 6 -33.82 -13.40 14.16
N GLY A 7 -33.49 -13.90 15.35
CA GLY A 7 -32.97 -13.10 16.46
C GLY A 7 -31.50 -12.69 16.35
N PHE A 8 -30.65 -13.49 15.72
CA PHE A 8 -29.21 -13.21 15.61
C PHE A 8 -28.85 -12.27 14.44
N GLY A 9 -29.62 -12.30 13.34
CA GLY A 9 -29.38 -11.44 12.17
C GLY A 9 -29.62 -9.96 12.47
N LYS A 10 -30.69 -9.63 13.20
CA LYS A 10 -31.01 -8.24 13.58
C LYS A 10 -30.01 -7.67 14.58
N ALA A 11 -29.52 -8.47 15.52
CA ALA A 11 -28.52 -8.04 16.48
C ALA A 11 -27.17 -7.74 15.79
N GLY A 12 -26.71 -8.58 14.86
CA GLY A 12 -25.47 -8.38 14.11
C GLY A 12 -25.47 -7.12 13.24
N ILE A 13 -26.59 -6.83 12.56
CA ILE A 13 -26.76 -5.63 11.74
C ILE A 13 -26.73 -4.35 12.60
N VAL A 14 -27.28 -4.42 13.83
CA VAL A 14 -27.29 -3.27 14.76
C VAL A 14 -25.89 -2.94 15.31
N PHE A 15 -25.02 -3.94 15.51
CA PHE A 15 -23.62 -3.69 15.89
C PHE A 15 -22.78 -3.10 14.75
N CYS A 16 -23.14 -3.36 13.49
CA CYS A 16 -22.48 -2.77 12.33
C CYS A 16 -22.93 -1.32 12.07
N GLY A 17 -24.16 -0.94 12.40
CA GLY A 17 -24.68 0.42 12.17
C GLY A 17 -24.19 1.48 13.14
N LYS A 18 -23.87 1.12 14.40
CA LYS A 18 -23.46 2.09 15.45
C LYS A 18 -21.94 2.17 15.69
N GLY A 19 -21.17 1.19 15.20
CA GLY A 19 -19.71 1.11 15.42
C GLY A 19 -18.85 1.70 14.30
N VAL A 20 -19.37 1.78 13.08
CA VAL A 20 -18.60 2.22 11.90
C VAL A 20 -18.44 3.75 11.86
N GLU A 21 -19.36 4.51 12.46
CA GLU A 21 -19.27 5.97 12.56
C GLU A 21 -18.17 6.44 13.53
N LYS A 22 -17.64 5.55 14.38
CA LYS A 22 -16.63 5.89 15.42
C LYS A 22 -15.32 5.11 15.31
N MET A 23 -15.10 4.35 14.25
CA MET A 23 -13.78 3.80 13.97
C MET A 23 -12.95 4.86 13.25
N ASN A 24 -12.06 5.52 13.99
CA ASN A 24 -11.04 6.40 13.43
C ASN A 24 -10.03 5.54 12.65
N TYR A 25 -10.35 5.24 11.40
CA TYR A 25 -9.47 4.50 10.51
C TYR A 25 -8.21 5.34 10.24
N PRO A 26 -6.99 4.90 10.61
CA PRO A 26 -5.77 5.68 10.44
C PRO A 26 -5.34 5.89 8.97
N TYR A 27 -6.15 5.45 8.00
CA TYR A 27 -5.86 5.46 6.57
C TYR A 27 -6.77 6.45 5.82
N GLY A 28 -6.58 7.75 6.08
CA GLY A 28 -7.34 8.83 5.42
C GLY A 28 -7.22 8.85 3.88
N PHE A 29 -6.10 8.37 3.32
CA PHE A 29 -5.88 8.32 1.86
C PHE A 29 -6.55 7.11 1.17
N LEU A 30 -6.67 5.97 1.87
CA LEU A 30 -7.25 4.74 1.32
C LEU A 30 -8.69 4.49 1.80
N ALA A 31 -9.22 5.36 2.66
CA ALA A 31 -10.58 5.27 3.19
C ALA A 31 -11.64 5.03 2.11
N PRO A 32 -11.65 5.71 0.93
CA PRO A 32 -12.66 5.45 -0.08
C PRO A 32 -12.59 4.03 -0.67
N PHE A 33 -11.38 3.49 -0.83
CA PHE A 33 -11.17 2.15 -1.38
C PHE A 33 -11.51 1.05 -0.37
N VAL A 34 -11.13 1.26 0.89
CA VAL A 34 -11.43 0.33 2.00
C VAL A 34 -12.93 0.32 2.32
N MET A 35 -13.59 1.48 2.35
CA MET A 35 -15.01 1.58 2.70
C MET A 35 -15.95 0.97 1.65
N VAL A 36 -15.60 1.02 0.36
CA VAL A 36 -16.43 0.41 -0.69
C VAL A 36 -16.49 -1.12 -0.55
N GLY A 37 -15.39 -1.77 -0.13
CA GLY A 37 -15.39 -3.23 0.09
C GLY A 37 -15.87 -3.66 1.48
N GLN A 38 -15.68 -2.82 2.50
CA GLN A 38 -16.10 -3.14 3.87
C GLN A 38 -17.63 -3.08 4.06
N GLN A 39 -18.33 -2.14 3.40
CA GLN A 39 -19.78 -2.00 3.52
C GLN A 39 -20.56 -3.24 3.04
N GLN A 40 -20.03 -3.95 2.04
CA GLN A 40 -20.68 -5.10 1.42
C GLN A 40 -20.43 -6.40 2.19
N ALA A 41 -19.24 -6.59 2.77
CA ALA A 41 -18.90 -7.79 3.53
C ALA A 41 -19.68 -7.89 4.86
N CYS A 42 -19.96 -6.75 5.51
CA CYS A 42 -20.72 -6.75 6.76
C CYS A 42 -22.22 -7.03 6.62
N GLN A 43 -22.80 -6.89 5.41
CA GLN A 43 -24.24 -7.09 5.23
C GLN A 43 -24.65 -8.57 5.07
N GLU A 44 -23.73 -9.46 4.68
CA GLU A 44 -24.07 -10.88 4.46
C GLU A 44 -23.07 -11.88 5.08
N ALA A 45 -21.89 -11.45 5.52
CA ALA A 45 -20.83 -12.36 5.92
C ALA A 45 -20.68 -12.42 7.44
N GLY A 46 -20.76 -13.62 8.01
CA GLY A 46 -20.39 -13.84 9.40
C GLY A 46 -18.96 -13.37 9.68
N ALA A 47 -18.67 -13.10 10.97
CA ALA A 47 -17.37 -12.66 11.49
C ALA A 47 -16.08 -13.20 10.80
N PRO A 48 -15.99 -14.49 10.37
CA PRO A 48 -14.78 -14.99 9.71
C PRO A 48 -14.46 -14.37 8.33
N ILE A 49 -15.45 -13.98 7.53
CA ILE A 49 -15.22 -13.53 6.14
C ILE A 49 -14.69 -12.09 6.09
N TRP A 50 -15.16 -11.23 6.99
CA TRP A 50 -14.62 -9.87 7.16
C TRP A 50 -13.12 -9.88 7.47
N LEU A 51 -12.71 -10.72 8.42
CA LEU A 51 -11.31 -10.83 8.84
C LEU A 51 -10.42 -11.31 7.70
N LEU A 52 -10.92 -12.26 6.90
CA LEU A 52 -10.22 -12.73 5.71
C LEU A 52 -10.04 -11.60 4.68
N TYR A 53 -11.09 -10.84 4.39
CA TYR A 53 -11.03 -9.70 3.47
C TYR A 53 -9.99 -8.66 3.92
N GLU A 54 -10.01 -8.28 5.20
CA GLU A 54 -9.09 -7.28 5.76
C GLU A 54 -7.63 -7.76 5.63
N VAL A 55 -7.35 -9.01 5.98
CA VAL A 55 -6.00 -9.59 5.86
C VAL A 55 -5.52 -9.65 4.41
N LEU A 56 -6.38 -10.05 3.47
CA LEU A 56 -6.02 -10.05 2.04
C LEU A 56 -5.76 -8.64 1.52
N LEU A 57 -6.57 -7.65 1.94
CA LEU A 57 -6.40 -6.26 1.54
C LEU A 57 -5.06 -5.69 2.05
N TRP A 58 -4.72 -5.94 3.32
CA TRP A 58 -3.42 -5.54 3.86
C TRP A 58 -2.25 -6.25 3.18
N ALA A 59 -2.39 -7.56 2.93
CA ALA A 59 -1.39 -8.31 2.19
C ALA A 59 -1.20 -7.72 0.77
N ALA A 60 -2.28 -7.37 0.08
CA ALA A 60 -2.22 -6.76 -1.24
C ALA A 60 -1.53 -5.39 -1.21
N ILE A 61 -1.88 -4.52 -0.26
CA ILE A 61 -1.29 -3.19 -0.11
C ILE A 61 0.21 -3.29 0.17
N ILE A 62 0.62 -4.17 1.10
CA ILE A 62 2.03 -4.32 1.47
C ILE A 62 2.83 -4.88 0.29
N ASN A 63 2.35 -5.94 -0.37
CA ASN A 63 3.05 -6.52 -1.52
C ASN A 63 3.15 -5.52 -2.68
N PHE A 64 2.09 -4.76 -2.93
CA PHE A 64 2.11 -3.72 -3.96
C PHE A 64 3.09 -2.60 -3.60
N GLY A 65 3.05 -2.10 -2.35
CA GLY A 65 3.96 -1.05 -1.88
C GLY A 65 5.42 -1.47 -1.94
N VAL A 66 5.75 -2.67 -1.43
CA VAL A 66 7.11 -3.21 -1.49
C VAL A 66 7.55 -3.46 -2.94
N GLY A 67 6.65 -3.97 -3.79
CA GLY A 67 6.93 -4.17 -5.21
C GLY A 67 7.24 -2.86 -5.94
N VAL A 68 6.46 -1.80 -5.70
CA VAL A 68 6.70 -0.47 -6.29
C VAL A 68 8.04 0.10 -5.83
N VAL A 69 8.36 -0.02 -4.53
CA VAL A 69 9.66 0.42 -4.00
C VAL A 69 10.79 -0.37 -4.66
N ASN A 70 10.67 -1.70 -4.77
CA ASN A 70 11.68 -2.55 -5.39
C ASN A 70 11.91 -2.25 -6.87
N LEU A 71 10.90 -1.76 -7.61
CA LEU A 71 11.04 -1.37 -9.01
C LEU A 71 11.75 -0.03 -9.23
N LEU A 72 12.05 0.72 -8.16
CA LEU A 72 12.76 1.99 -8.29
C LEU A 72 14.17 1.78 -8.86
N PRO A 73 14.66 2.69 -9.73
CA PRO A 73 15.98 2.59 -10.37
C PRO A 73 17.10 3.03 -9.40
N ILE A 74 17.13 2.42 -8.20
CA ILE A 74 18.05 2.71 -7.11
C ILE A 74 18.70 1.40 -6.67
N LYS A 75 20.03 1.34 -6.68
CA LYS A 75 20.77 0.20 -6.09
C LYS A 75 20.79 0.37 -4.55
N PRO A 76 20.48 -0.66 -3.73
CA PRO A 76 20.50 -2.11 -4.00
C PRO A 76 19.18 -2.77 -4.44
N LEU A 77 18.13 -2.00 -4.77
CA LEU A 77 16.81 -2.55 -5.10
C LEU A 77 16.81 -3.21 -6.49
N ASP A 78 15.83 -4.09 -6.73
CA ASP A 78 15.72 -4.89 -7.97
C ASP A 78 15.66 -4.02 -9.23
N GLY A 79 14.99 -2.87 -9.19
CA GLY A 79 14.90 -1.92 -10.29
C GLY A 79 16.25 -1.29 -10.65
N GLY A 80 17.14 -1.13 -9.66
CA GLY A 80 18.53 -0.72 -9.89
C GLY A 80 19.35 -1.80 -10.62
N LEU A 81 19.10 -3.08 -10.33
CA LEU A 81 19.72 -4.21 -11.02
C LEU A 81 19.17 -4.38 -12.44
N MET A 82 17.86 -4.17 -12.65
CA MET A 82 17.25 -4.14 -13.98
C MET A 82 17.82 -3.00 -14.83
N LEU A 83 17.98 -1.80 -14.26
CA LEU A 83 18.63 -0.68 -14.94
C LEU A 83 20.06 -1.04 -15.35
N GLU A 84 20.83 -1.67 -14.45
CA GLU A 84 22.19 -2.13 -14.76
C GLU A 84 22.20 -3.11 -15.94
N ALA A 85 21.27 -4.07 -15.97
CA ALA A 85 21.16 -5.03 -17.07
C ALA A 85 20.81 -4.35 -18.41
N VAL A 86 19.91 -3.36 -18.40
CA VAL A 86 19.55 -2.58 -19.60
C VAL A 86 20.73 -1.75 -20.10
N VAL A 87 21.43 -1.05 -19.20
CA VAL A 87 22.58 -0.22 -19.57
C VAL A 87 23.74 -1.07 -20.09
N LYS A 88 23.97 -2.28 -19.54
CA LYS A 88 24.97 -3.23 -20.07
C LYS A 88 24.68 -3.70 -21.50
N LYS A 89 23.42 -3.72 -21.93
CA LYS A 89 23.08 -4.07 -23.32
C LYS A 89 23.51 -2.99 -24.31
N VAL A 90 23.55 -1.73 -23.87
CA VAL A 90 23.92 -0.58 -24.73
C VAL A 90 25.40 -0.26 -24.61
N VAL A 91 25.94 -0.29 -23.38
CA VAL A 91 27.32 0.09 -23.07
C VAL A 91 28.08 -1.15 -22.59
N LYS A 92 29.13 -1.52 -23.33
CA LYS A 92 29.96 -2.71 -23.01
C LYS A 92 30.99 -2.44 -21.90
N ASP A 93 31.30 -1.17 -21.63
CA ASP A 93 32.26 -0.79 -20.61
C ASP A 93 31.62 -0.84 -19.21
N ALA A 94 32.10 -1.79 -18.39
CA ALA A 94 31.60 -2.01 -17.03
C ALA A 94 31.78 -0.81 -16.10
N VAL A 95 32.82 0.01 -16.31
CA VAL A 95 33.08 1.21 -15.49
C VAL A 95 32.03 2.28 -15.78
N ILE A 96 31.73 2.49 -17.07
CA ILE A 96 30.72 3.46 -17.49
C ILE A 96 29.34 3.03 -17.01
N VAL A 97 28.97 1.75 -17.18
CA VAL A 97 27.70 1.20 -16.68
C VAL A 97 27.53 1.46 -15.19
N ARG A 98 28.54 1.13 -14.37
CA ARG A 98 28.45 1.29 -12.92
C ARG A 98 28.29 2.76 -12.53
N LYS A 99 29.01 3.67 -13.18
CA LYS A 99 28.88 5.12 -12.95
C LYS A 99 27.50 5.63 -13.33
N THR A 100 26.95 5.22 -14.48
CA THR A 100 25.61 5.61 -14.93
C THR A 100 24.53 5.12 -13.97
N VAL A 101 24.57 3.84 -13.58
CA VAL A 101 23.59 3.27 -12.64
C VAL A 101 23.65 3.96 -11.29
N LEU A 102 24.87 4.24 -10.78
CA LEU A 102 25.04 4.98 -9.52
C LEU A 102 24.54 6.42 -9.63
N ALA A 103 24.80 7.10 -10.75
CA ALA A 103 24.32 8.47 -10.97
C ALA A 103 22.78 8.51 -10.99
N VAL A 104 22.13 7.60 -11.71
CA VAL A 104 20.66 7.50 -11.73
C VAL A 104 20.13 7.16 -10.34
N SER A 105 20.73 6.18 -9.65
CA SER A 105 20.34 5.80 -8.28
C SER A 105 20.41 7.00 -7.33
N LEU A 106 21.48 7.79 -7.41
CA LEU A 106 21.70 8.95 -6.56
C LEU A 106 20.71 10.08 -6.85
N VAL A 107 20.42 10.35 -8.13
CA VAL A 107 19.40 11.34 -8.53
C VAL A 107 18.02 10.95 -7.99
N PHE A 108 17.61 9.69 -8.18
CA PHE A 108 16.32 9.22 -7.67
C PHE A 108 16.28 9.21 -6.14
N PHE A 109 17.38 8.86 -5.47
CA PHE A 109 17.48 8.93 -4.02
C PHE A 109 17.28 10.35 -3.49
N PHE A 110 17.95 11.35 -4.08
CA PHE A 110 17.75 12.75 -3.69
C PHE A 110 16.35 13.26 -4.02
N LEU A 111 15.76 12.84 -5.14
CA LEU A 111 14.40 13.21 -5.50
C LEU A 111 13.40 12.72 -4.46
N LEU A 112 13.54 11.47 -4.00
CA LEU A 112 12.74 10.92 -2.91
C LEU A 112 12.98 11.65 -1.59
N LEU A 113 14.24 11.94 -1.27
CA LEU A 113 14.63 12.64 -0.05
C LEU A 113 13.99 14.03 0.01
N ILE A 114 14.05 14.80 -1.08
CA ILE A 114 13.42 16.12 -1.18
C ILE A 114 11.90 16.01 -1.11
N ASN A 115 11.30 15.01 -1.76
CA ASN A 115 9.85 14.83 -1.74
C ASN A 115 9.34 14.51 -0.32
N PHE A 116 10.07 13.68 0.42
CA PHE A 116 9.69 13.25 1.76
C PHE A 116 9.98 14.30 2.83
N ILE A 117 11.18 14.89 2.80
CA ILE A 117 11.66 15.83 3.84
C ILE A 117 11.28 17.28 3.51
N GLY A 118 11.11 17.63 2.24
CA GLY A 118 10.79 19.00 1.80
C GLY A 118 9.56 19.61 2.50
N PRO A 119 8.41 18.92 2.59
CA PRO A 119 7.25 19.41 3.32
C PRO A 119 7.54 19.64 4.81
N HIS A 120 8.33 18.75 5.43
CA HIS A 120 8.67 18.83 6.85
C HIS A 120 9.62 20.00 7.15
N ILE A 121 10.59 20.28 6.26
CA ILE A 121 11.47 21.44 6.40
C ILE A 121 10.67 22.75 6.31
N ARG A 122 9.72 22.85 5.37
CA ARG A 122 8.90 24.08 5.21
C ARG A 122 8.09 24.39 6.46
N ASN A 123 7.58 23.36 7.14
CA ASN A 123 6.83 23.50 8.40
C ASN A 123 7.71 23.83 9.62
N LEU A 124 9.04 23.72 9.51
CA LEU A 124 9.98 24.01 10.59
C LEU A 124 10.60 25.42 10.46
N ILE A 125 10.58 25.97 9.25
CA ILE A 125 11.08 27.31 8.92
C ILE A 125 9.97 28.38 8.96
N THR A 126 8.70 27.97 8.76
CA THR A 126 7.51 28.83 8.84
C THR A 126 6.84 28.64 10.20
#